data_AF-A0A529WV27-F1
#
_entry.id   AF-A0A529WV27-F1
#
_cell.length_a   1.000
_cell.length_b   1.000
_cell.length_c   1.000
_cell.angle_alpha   90.00
_cell.angle_beta   90.00
_cell.angle_gamma   90.00
#
_symmetry.space_group_name_H-M   'P 1'
#
loop_
_entity.id
_entity.type
_entity.pdbx_description
1 polymer ?
#
loop_
_entity_poly.entity_id
_entity_poly.type
_entity_poly.pdbx_seq_one_letter_code
_entity_poly.pdbx_strand_id
1 'polypeptide(L)'
;MADYLADVKKYDAGASADAVDKIVKHLGIALRNRDSSLVSCTDPKELDRVRENWIGKKLGIADAAKANASIEKTCKAMQADNTKSRVTFYYLVAKDLGKL
;
A
#
# COMPACT_ATOMS: atom_id res chain seq x y z
N MET A 1 -14.07 -5.44 12.66
CA MET A 1 -13.73 -4.74 11.40
C MET A 1 -12.33 -4.20 11.56
N ALA A 2 -11.44 -4.34 10.58
CA ALA A 2 -10.09 -3.78 10.70
C ALA A 2 -10.17 -2.24 10.69
N ASP A 3 -9.57 -1.59 11.68
CA ASP A 3 -9.48 -0.12 11.72
C ASP A 3 -8.30 0.33 10.88
N TYR A 4 -8.52 0.41 9.56
CA TYR A 4 -7.49 0.79 8.60
C TYR A 4 -7.01 2.23 8.78
N LEU A 5 -7.88 3.15 9.20
CA LEU A 5 -7.49 4.53 9.42
C LEU A 5 -6.54 4.64 10.60
N ALA A 6 -6.82 3.96 11.71
CA ALA A 6 -5.91 3.91 12.84
C ALA A 6 -4.55 3.31 12.47
N ASP A 7 -4.54 2.24 11.66
CA ASP A 7 -3.30 1.62 11.20
C ASP A 7 -2.47 2.55 10.31
N VAL A 8 -3.12 3.23 9.36
CA VAL A 8 -2.47 4.25 8.51
C VAL A 8 -1.92 5.40 9.36
N LYS A 9 -2.66 5.84 10.38
CA LYS A 9 -2.26 6.95 11.25
C LYS A 9 -1.01 6.69 12.09
N LYS A 10 -0.59 5.43 12.23
CA LYS A 10 0.72 5.09 12.81
C LYS A 10 1.90 5.65 11.98
N TYR A 11 1.69 5.78 10.67
CA TYR A 11 2.68 6.25 9.71
C TYR A 11 2.41 7.67 9.21
N ASP A 12 1.15 8.08 9.25
CA ASP A 12 0.72 9.40 8.82
C ASP A 12 -0.43 9.93 9.67
N ALA A 13 -0.10 10.65 10.74
CA ALA A 13 -1.09 11.20 11.67
C ALA A 13 -2.14 12.11 10.98
N GLY A 14 -1.77 12.74 9.85
CA GLY A 14 -2.64 13.60 9.05
C GLY A 14 -3.50 12.86 8.02
N ALA A 15 -3.50 11.53 8.02
CA ALA A 15 -4.23 10.75 7.01
C ALA A 15 -5.74 11.04 7.04
N SER A 16 -6.28 11.33 5.85
CA SER A 16 -7.71 11.54 5.62
C SER A 16 -8.46 10.21 5.55
N ALA A 17 -9.60 10.13 6.23
CA ALA A 17 -10.50 8.98 6.15
C ALA A 17 -10.94 8.71 4.70
N ASP A 18 -11.21 9.75 3.91
CA ASP A 18 -11.65 9.61 2.52
C ASP A 18 -10.58 8.96 1.63
N ALA A 19 -9.31 9.31 1.85
CA ALA A 19 -8.20 8.72 1.10
C ALA A 19 -8.04 7.23 1.43
N VAL A 20 -8.14 6.87 2.71
CA VAL A 20 -8.12 5.48 3.15
C VAL A 20 -9.32 4.71 2.60
N ASP A 21 -10.51 5.28 2.66
CA ASP A 21 -11.74 4.65 2.16
C ASP A 21 -11.72 4.39 0.65
N LYS A 22 -11.13 5.28 -0.15
CA LYS A 22 -10.93 5.03 -1.59
C LYS A 22 -10.07 3.79 -1.84
N ILE A 23 -9.00 3.61 -1.05
CA ILE A 23 -8.11 2.45 -1.15
C ILE A 23 -8.82 1.18 -0.67
N VAL A 24 -9.56 1.23 0.44
CA VAL A 24 -10.37 0.11 0.95
C VAL A 24 -11.39 -0.34 -0.10
N LYS A 25 -12.12 0.60 -0.70
CA LYS A 25 -13.07 0.33 -1.79
C LYS A 25 -12.40 -0.29 -3.01
N HIS A 26 -11.20 0.17 -3.36
CA HIS A 26 -10.43 -0.42 -4.45
C HIS A 26 -10.02 -1.88 -4.16
N LEU A 27 -9.54 -2.15 -2.96
CA LEU A 27 -9.07 -3.49 -2.57
C LEU A 27 -10.22 -4.49 -2.41
N GLY A 28 -11.38 -4.04 -1.96
CA GLY A 28 -12.64 -4.79 -2.01
C GLY A 28 -12.51 -6.24 -1.49
N ILE A 29 -12.74 -7.22 -2.37
CA ILE A 29 -12.73 -8.64 -2.01
C ILE A 29 -11.35 -9.14 -1.53
N ALA A 30 -10.25 -8.49 -1.93
CA ALA A 30 -8.91 -8.86 -1.47
C ALA A 30 -8.75 -8.67 0.05
N LEU A 31 -9.57 -7.84 0.70
CA LEU A 31 -9.53 -7.64 2.14
C LEU A 31 -10.24 -8.75 2.93
N ARG A 32 -10.98 -9.65 2.27
CA ARG A 32 -11.70 -10.75 2.94
C ARG A 32 -10.80 -11.96 3.24
N ASN A 33 -9.66 -12.08 2.56
CA ASN A 33 -8.67 -13.13 2.80
C ASN A 33 -7.42 -12.51 3.44
N ARG A 34 -6.89 -13.21 4.46
CA ARG A 34 -5.75 -12.72 5.25
C ARG A 34 -4.53 -12.45 4.38
N ASP A 35 -4.13 -13.38 3.53
CA ASP A 35 -2.90 -13.27 2.74
C ASP A 35 -3.01 -12.14 1.72
N SER A 36 -4.17 -12.00 1.07
CA SER A 36 -4.41 -10.89 0.14
C SER A 36 -4.66 -9.54 0.82
N SER A 37 -4.90 -9.52 2.13
CA SER A 37 -4.98 -8.28 2.93
C SER A 37 -3.61 -7.77 3.38
N LEU A 38 -2.53 -8.51 3.12
CA LEU A 38 -1.16 -8.18 3.50
C LEU A 38 -0.26 -7.98 2.27
N VAL A 39 0.93 -7.44 2.49
CA VAL A 39 2.01 -7.33 1.49
C VAL A 39 3.29 -7.92 2.08
N SER A 40 3.92 -8.84 1.37
CA SER A 40 5.23 -9.39 1.73
C SER A 40 6.35 -8.62 1.02
N CYS A 41 7.13 -7.87 1.78
CA CYS A 41 8.29 -7.13 1.26
C CYS A 41 9.49 -8.02 0.90
N THR A 42 9.45 -9.30 1.27
CA THR A 42 10.49 -10.28 0.96
C THR A 42 10.11 -11.20 -0.20
N ASP A 43 8.92 -11.05 -0.77
CA ASP A 43 8.49 -11.78 -1.97
C ASP A 43 8.59 -10.86 -3.20
N PRO A 44 9.59 -11.06 -4.08
CA PRO A 44 9.75 -10.26 -5.29
C PRO A 44 8.52 -10.31 -6.20
N LYS A 45 7.81 -11.44 -6.28
CA LYS A 45 6.62 -11.58 -7.14
C LYS A 45 5.43 -10.80 -6.59
N GLU A 46 5.34 -10.67 -5.28
CA GLU A 46 4.36 -9.78 -4.64
C GLU A 46 4.68 -8.32 -4.99
N LEU A 47 5.95 -7.91 -4.85
CA LEU A 47 6.38 -6.54 -5.16
C LEU A 47 6.20 -6.19 -6.65
N ASP A 48 6.49 -7.11 -7.56
CA ASP A 48 6.23 -6.94 -9.00
C ASP A 48 4.73 -6.72 -9.28
N ARG A 49 3.85 -7.49 -8.62
CA ARG A 49 2.39 -7.32 -8.76
C ARG A 49 1.92 -5.97 -8.23
N VAL A 50 2.51 -5.47 -7.14
CA VAL A 50 2.23 -4.12 -6.63
C VAL A 50 2.72 -3.06 -7.62
N ARG A 51 3.95 -3.19 -8.14
CA ARG A 51 4.50 -2.28 -9.14
C ARG A 51 3.62 -2.21 -10.37
N GLU A 52 3.23 -3.35 -10.93
CA GLU A 52 2.52 -3.38 -12.22
C GLU A 52 1.05 -3.01 -12.08
N ASN A 53 0.34 -3.59 -11.12
CA ASN A 53 -1.11 -3.44 -11.05
C ASN A 53 -1.53 -2.22 -10.24
N TRP A 54 -0.91 -1.99 -9.08
CA TRP A 54 -1.24 -0.83 -8.26
C TRP A 54 -0.55 0.42 -8.81
N ILE A 55 0.77 0.43 -8.87
CA ILE A 55 1.51 1.66 -9.24
C ILE A 55 1.37 1.97 -10.74
N GLY A 56 1.60 0.98 -11.60
CA GLY A 56 1.53 1.13 -13.05
C GLY A 56 0.11 1.36 -13.55
N LYS A 57 -0.76 0.35 -13.44
CA LYS A 57 -2.12 0.42 -14.00
C LYS A 57 -3.05 1.36 -13.23
N LYS A 58 -3.02 1.35 -11.89
CA LYS A 58 -4.00 2.09 -11.09
C LYS A 58 -3.57 3.52 -10.76
N LEU A 59 -2.30 3.77 -10.44
CA LEU A 59 -1.78 5.12 -10.18
C LEU A 59 -1.20 5.83 -11.42
N GLY A 60 -0.98 5.08 -12.52
CA GLY A 60 -0.52 5.63 -13.80
C GLY A 60 0.97 5.99 -13.81
N ILE A 61 1.80 5.36 -12.99
CA ILE A 61 3.24 5.59 -12.94
C ILE A 61 3.96 4.49 -13.73
N ALA A 62 4.41 4.83 -14.96
CA ALA A 62 5.13 3.91 -15.84
C ALA A 62 6.64 3.81 -15.53
N ASP A 63 7.19 4.74 -14.76
CA ASP A 63 8.59 4.74 -14.37
C ASP A 63 8.86 3.65 -13.32
N ALA A 64 9.50 2.57 -13.76
CA ALA A 64 9.83 1.42 -12.92
C ALA A 64 10.81 1.77 -11.79
N ALA A 65 11.77 2.66 -12.03
CA ALA A 65 12.74 3.06 -11.01
C ALA A 65 12.05 3.85 -9.90
N LYS A 66 11.17 4.80 -10.27
CA LYS A 66 10.35 5.55 -9.31
C LYS A 66 9.40 4.63 -8.53
N ALA A 67 8.76 3.68 -9.21
CA ALA A 67 7.86 2.73 -8.56
C ALA A 67 8.60 1.83 -7.55
N ASN A 68 9.75 1.26 -7.93
CA ASN A 68 10.58 0.43 -7.06
C ASN A 68 11.10 1.22 -5.85
N ALA A 69 11.56 2.46 -6.06
CA ALA A 69 12.03 3.31 -4.97
C ALA A 69 10.92 3.58 -3.92
N SER A 70 9.68 3.81 -4.38
CA SER A 70 8.54 4.03 -3.48
C SER A 70 8.14 2.76 -2.71
N ILE A 71 8.18 1.60 -3.38
CA ILE A 71 7.97 0.28 -2.76
C ILE A 71 9.03 0.03 -1.68
N GLU A 72 10.31 0.18 -2.00
CA GLU A 72 11.41 -0.05 -1.06
C GLU A 72 11.33 0.87 0.15
N LYS A 73 11.02 2.16 -0.08
CA LYS A 73 10.83 3.14 0.99
C LYS A 73 9.69 2.72 1.92
N THR A 74 8.57 2.27 1.37
CA THR A 74 7.41 1.80 2.15
C THR A 74 7.74 0.52 2.92
N CYS A 75 8.46 -0.42 2.29
CA CYS A 75 8.93 -1.64 2.95
C CYS A 75 9.85 -1.35 4.15
N LYS A 76 10.75 -0.37 4.01
CA LYS A 76 11.60 0.11 5.12
C LYS A 76 10.79 0.79 6.21
N ALA A 77 9.83 1.65 5.84
CA ALA A 77 8.97 2.33 6.81
C ALA A 77 8.19 1.34 7.69
N MET A 78 7.67 0.27 7.08
CA MET A 78 6.89 -0.75 7.78
C MET A 78 7.75 -1.96 8.26
N GLN A 79 9.08 -1.84 8.34
CA GLN A 79 9.95 -2.99 8.63
C GLN A 79 9.68 -3.62 10.01
N ALA A 80 9.26 -2.83 10.99
CA ALA A 80 8.93 -3.28 12.34
C ALA A 80 7.61 -4.09 12.40
N ASP A 81 6.77 -3.96 11.37
CA ASP A 81 5.52 -4.71 11.30
C ASP A 81 5.76 -6.12 10.75
N ASN A 82 5.45 -7.12 11.57
CA ASN A 82 5.44 -8.53 11.18
C ASN A 82 4.39 -8.81 10.09
N THR A 83 3.31 -8.04 10.06
CA THR A 83 2.25 -8.12 9.04
C THR A 83 1.99 -6.73 8.48
N LYS A 84 2.30 -6.51 7.20
CA LYS A 84 2.14 -5.21 6.55
C LYS A 84 0.77 -5.15 5.90
N SER A 85 -0.16 -4.41 6.50
CA SER A 85 -1.51 -4.18 5.95
C SER A 85 -1.40 -3.64 4.52
N ARG A 86 -2.10 -4.28 3.57
CA ARG A 86 -2.10 -3.86 2.16
C ARG A 86 -2.72 -2.48 1.98
N VAL A 87 -3.70 -2.10 2.81
CA VAL A 87 -4.30 -0.76 2.79
C VAL A 87 -3.25 0.29 3.17
N THR A 88 -2.53 0.06 4.27
CA THR A 88 -1.48 0.96 4.77
C THR A 88 -0.33 1.05 3.78
N PHE A 89 0.09 -0.10 3.22
CA PHE A 89 1.11 -0.14 2.18
C PHE A 89 0.71 0.69 0.95
N TYR A 90 -0.50 0.50 0.44
CA TYR A 90 -0.99 1.19 -0.76
C TYR A 90 -1.14 2.69 -0.51
N TYR A 91 -1.57 3.09 0.69
CA TYR A 91 -1.64 4.48 1.10
C TYR A 91 -0.28 5.16 1.09
N LEU A 92 0.73 4.54 1.71
CA LEU A 92 2.07 5.14 1.81
C LEU A 92 2.73 5.28 0.43
N VAL A 93 2.58 4.28 -0.44
CA VAL A 93 3.03 4.35 -1.83
C VAL A 93 2.31 5.46 -2.59
N ALA A 94 0.98 5.53 -2.51
CA ALA A 94 0.21 6.56 -3.21
C ALA A 94 0.56 7.97 -2.70
N LYS A 95 0.78 8.13 -1.39
CA LYS A 95 1.23 9.39 -0.78
C LYS A 95 2.59 9.82 -1.31
N ASP A 96 3.57 8.92 -1.29
CA ASP A 96 4.93 9.18 -1.74
C ASP A 96 4.98 9.56 -3.24
N LEU A 97 4.10 8.96 -4.05
CA LEU A 97 3.98 9.24 -5.48
C LEU A 97 3.07 10.44 -5.82
N GLY A 98 2.40 11.05 -4.83
CA GLY A 98 1.47 12.17 -5.02
C GLY A 98 0.16 11.78 -5.72
N LYS A 99 -0.42 10.63 -5.37
CA LYS A 99 -1.57 9.98 -6.06
C LYS A 99 -2.69 9.52 -5.10
N LEU A 100 -2.93 10.23 -4.00
CA LEU A 100 -4.01 9.94 -3.01
C LEU A 100 -5.42 10.30 -3.50
#